data_AF-A0A965VX94-F1
#
_entry.id   AF-A0A965VX94-F1
#
_cell.length_a   1.000
_cell.length_b   1.000
_cell.length_c   1.000
_cell.angle_alpha   90.00
_cell.angle_beta   90.00
_cell.angle_gamma   90.00
#
_symmetry.space_group_name_H-M   'P 1'
#
loop_
_entity.id
_entity.type
_entity.pdbx_description
1 polymer ?
#
loop_
_entity_poly.entity_id
_entity_poly.type
_entity_poly.pdbx_seq_one_letter_code
_entity_poly.pdbx_strand_id
1 'polypeptide(L)'
;MSQPVEPNPNTISRIHTACKECVFALYNDKTQVGCEMGLLDKYKSKDTTIIEAYDEDKEFYILNNRKCIGFRKNSWFNKFGDNLTLQDKKEKVLDSFKLRYMLLMDLKRFTTDSLEQLFDDLSKMDIKPSKIILVRYNYANKIFDYDYIKEILEKSNLGCAWRLQTMLDESVGIKSVLSHTVSNNQNYKYMLYLTDYTDKANDIVNKANDLIFKDLESFTVVSDESYIGYMFLGLMYRYIWFTSKIDLLEEKNIFTIVK
;
A
#
# COMPACT_ATOMS: atom_id res chain seq x y z
N MET A 1 6.63 -33.25 -21.98
CA MET A 1 7.12 -32.01 -21.36
C MET A 1 7.24 -30.97 -22.44
N SER A 2 6.23 -30.11 -22.58
CA SER A 2 6.26 -28.99 -23.51
C SER A 2 7.22 -27.93 -22.97
N GLN A 3 8.22 -27.56 -23.77
CA GLN A 3 9.11 -26.46 -23.45
C GLN A 3 8.29 -25.18 -23.20
N PRO A 4 8.67 -24.33 -22.23
CA PRO A 4 8.01 -23.04 -22.05
C PRO A 4 8.22 -22.23 -23.32
N VAL A 5 7.14 -21.92 -24.03
CA VAL A 5 7.16 -21.01 -25.17
C VAL A 5 7.56 -19.64 -24.62
N GLU A 6 8.75 -19.16 -24.97
CA GLU A 6 9.15 -17.81 -24.63
C GLU A 6 8.11 -16.83 -25.19
N PRO A 7 7.54 -15.95 -24.37
CA PRO A 7 6.54 -15.00 -24.86
C PRO A 7 7.20 -14.11 -25.92
N ASN A 8 6.60 -14.08 -27.11
CA ASN A 8 7.05 -13.19 -28.19
C ASN A 8 7.14 -11.75 -27.64
N PRO A 9 8.32 -11.10 -27.72
CA PRO A 9 8.59 -9.80 -27.08
C PRO A 9 7.65 -8.68 -27.55
N ASN A 10 6.95 -8.88 -28.68
CA ASN A 10 5.99 -7.92 -29.23
C ASN A 10 4.53 -8.19 -28.81
N THR A 11 4.29 -9.15 -27.91
CA THR A 11 2.92 -9.44 -27.43
C THR A 11 2.55 -8.51 -26.29
N ILE A 12 1.51 -7.69 -26.50
CA ILE A 12 0.94 -6.85 -25.45
C ILE A 12 0.17 -7.75 -24.46
N SER A 13 0.63 -7.79 -23.22
CA SER A 13 -0.01 -8.52 -22.13
C SER A 13 -1.34 -7.90 -21.73
N ARG A 14 -2.19 -8.67 -21.03
CA ARG A 14 -3.44 -8.16 -20.46
C ARG A 14 -3.22 -7.00 -19.48
N ILE A 15 -2.11 -7.02 -18.74
CA ILE A 15 -1.76 -5.97 -17.77
C ILE A 15 -0.76 -5.04 -18.44
N HIS A 16 -1.23 -4.03 -19.16
CA HIS A 16 -0.35 -3.04 -19.77
C HIS A 16 -0.84 -1.61 -19.50
N THR A 17 0.01 -0.63 -19.79
CA THR A 17 -0.36 0.78 -19.84
C THR A 17 0.10 1.38 -21.16
N ALA A 18 -0.86 1.78 -22.00
CA ALA A 18 -0.58 2.54 -23.21
C ALA A 18 -0.45 4.04 -22.85
N CYS A 19 0.65 4.66 -23.22
CA CYS A 19 0.90 6.07 -22.93
C CYS A 19 0.10 7.04 -23.81
N LYS A 20 -0.56 6.57 -24.88
CA LYS A 20 -1.26 7.39 -25.90
C LYS A 20 -2.05 8.56 -25.32
N GLU A 21 -2.88 8.28 -24.31
CA GLU A 21 -3.83 9.24 -23.73
C GLU A 21 -3.39 9.82 -22.38
N CYS A 22 -2.15 9.58 -21.98
CA CYS A 22 -1.61 10.12 -20.74
C CYS A 22 -1.36 11.62 -20.91
N VAL A 23 -1.84 12.44 -19.95
CA VAL A 23 -1.60 13.89 -19.97
C VAL A 23 -0.12 14.25 -19.81
N PHE A 24 0.68 13.33 -19.29
CA PHE A 24 2.10 13.51 -19.03
C PHE A 24 2.98 12.91 -20.14
N ALA A 25 2.40 12.36 -21.20
CA ALA A 25 3.18 11.88 -22.34
C ALA A 25 3.64 13.07 -23.20
N LEU A 26 4.93 13.13 -23.48
CA LEU A 26 5.55 14.17 -24.30
C LEU A 26 5.63 13.70 -25.74
N TYR A 27 5.13 14.52 -26.67
CA TYR A 27 5.15 14.24 -28.10
C TYR A 27 5.94 15.31 -28.84
N ASN A 28 6.73 14.88 -29.82
CA ASN A 28 7.21 15.72 -30.91
C ASN A 28 6.41 15.32 -32.15
N ASP A 29 5.58 16.22 -32.67
CA ASP A 29 4.53 15.92 -33.64
C ASP A 29 3.64 14.74 -33.21
N LYS A 30 3.79 13.58 -33.86
CA LYS A 30 3.01 12.36 -33.62
C LYS A 30 3.74 11.32 -32.78
N THR A 31 5.02 11.50 -32.52
CA THR A 31 5.88 10.50 -31.87
C THR A 31 6.12 10.86 -30.42
N GLN A 32 5.84 9.93 -29.51
CA GLN A 32 6.14 10.12 -28.10
C GLN A 32 7.66 10.13 -27.87
N VAL A 33 8.17 11.22 -27.31
CA VAL A 33 9.60 11.41 -27.01
C VAL A 33 9.91 11.30 -25.52
N GLY A 34 8.90 11.32 -24.64
CA GLY A 34 9.16 11.23 -23.20
C GLY A 34 7.94 11.22 -22.29
N CYS A 35 8.19 11.49 -21.01
CA CYS A 35 7.19 11.58 -19.95
C CYS A 35 7.54 12.69 -18.94
N GLU A 36 6.63 13.63 -18.70
CA GLU A 36 6.80 14.75 -17.77
C GLU A 36 6.98 14.35 -16.30
N MET A 37 6.54 13.14 -15.96
CA MET A 37 6.77 12.57 -14.63
C MET A 37 8.12 11.83 -14.52
N GLY A 38 8.88 11.70 -15.61
CA GLY A 38 10.11 10.90 -15.66
C GLY A 38 9.90 9.39 -15.43
N LEU A 39 8.65 8.93 -15.35
CA LEU A 39 8.33 7.54 -15.02
C LEU A 39 8.71 6.58 -16.15
N LEU A 40 8.59 7.01 -17.40
CA LEU A 40 8.94 6.17 -18.55
C LEU A 40 10.39 5.68 -18.48
N ASP A 41 11.34 6.58 -18.24
CA ASP A 41 12.76 6.23 -18.15
C ASP A 41 13.07 5.43 -16.89
N LYS A 42 12.33 5.68 -15.81
CA LYS A 42 12.43 4.89 -14.58
C LYS A 42 11.91 3.45 -14.75
N TYR A 43 10.90 3.22 -15.59
CA TYR A 43 10.48 1.86 -15.95
C TYR A 43 11.53 1.19 -16.84
N LYS A 44 12.15 1.92 -17.78
CA LYS A 44 13.24 1.39 -18.62
C LYS A 44 14.41 0.87 -17.77
N SER A 45 14.78 1.59 -16.71
CA SER A 45 15.89 1.18 -15.82
C SER A 45 15.55 0.01 -14.87
N LYS A 46 14.31 -0.47 -14.84
CA LYS A 46 13.82 -1.55 -13.98
C LYS A 46 13.44 -2.80 -14.77
N ASP A 47 14.09 -3.04 -15.91
CA ASP A 47 13.86 -4.17 -16.83
C ASP A 47 12.39 -4.38 -17.21
N THR A 48 11.60 -3.29 -17.22
CA THR A 48 10.22 -3.35 -17.69
C THR A 48 10.23 -3.41 -19.20
N THR A 49 9.57 -4.42 -19.78
CA THR A 49 9.37 -4.49 -21.24
C THR A 49 8.53 -3.31 -21.71
N ILE A 50 9.15 -2.43 -22.50
CA ILE A 50 8.48 -1.30 -23.15
C ILE A 50 8.37 -1.62 -24.64
N ILE A 51 7.14 -1.58 -25.15
CA ILE A 51 6.84 -1.83 -26.56
C ILE A 51 6.57 -0.49 -27.22
N GLU A 52 7.22 -0.22 -28.34
CA GLU A 52 6.85 0.86 -29.25
C GLU A 52 5.62 0.43 -30.05
N ALA A 53 4.57 1.23 -30.02
CA ALA A 53 3.32 0.99 -30.72
C ALA A 53 2.90 2.23 -31.49
N TYR A 54 2.04 2.05 -32.48
CA TYR A 54 1.48 3.15 -33.24
C TYR A 54 0.05 2.84 -33.67
N ASP A 55 -0.68 3.90 -33.97
CA ASP A 55 -1.93 3.84 -34.74
C ASP A 55 -1.94 4.94 -35.80
N GLU A 56 -3.08 5.18 -36.43
CA GLU A 56 -3.22 6.20 -37.48
C GLU A 56 -2.89 7.62 -36.99
N ASP A 57 -2.98 7.86 -35.68
CA ASP A 57 -2.79 9.18 -35.08
C ASP A 57 -1.38 9.39 -34.56
N LYS A 58 -0.85 8.43 -33.78
CA LYS A 58 0.33 8.62 -32.92
C LYS A 58 1.18 7.36 -32.78
N GLU A 59 2.48 7.58 -32.54
CA GLU A 59 3.43 6.57 -32.07
C GLU A 59 3.66 6.80 -30.57
N PHE A 60 3.54 5.74 -29.76
CA PHE A 60 3.57 5.84 -28.30
C PHE A 60 4.13 4.57 -27.65
N TYR A 61 4.55 4.71 -26.39
CA TYR A 61 5.07 3.57 -25.63
C TYR A 61 3.96 2.82 -24.87
N ILE A 62 4.11 1.50 -24.80
CA ILE A 62 3.30 0.62 -23.97
C ILE A 62 4.21 -0.01 -22.90
N LEU A 63 3.89 0.25 -21.63
CA LEU A 63 4.49 -0.49 -20.51
C LEU A 63 3.82 -1.85 -20.41
N ASN A 64 4.54 -2.92 -20.74
CA ASN A 64 4.00 -4.27 -20.72
C ASN A 64 4.13 -4.91 -19.32
N ASN A 65 3.17 -5.75 -18.93
CA ASN A 65 3.06 -6.37 -17.60
C ASN A 65 3.09 -5.39 -16.41
N ARG A 66 2.81 -4.10 -16.63
CA ARG A 66 2.88 -3.05 -15.62
C ARG A 66 1.74 -2.05 -15.76
N LYS A 67 1.27 -1.55 -14.61
CA LYS A 67 0.39 -0.37 -14.52
C LYS A 67 1.23 0.84 -14.13
N CYS A 68 1.29 1.87 -14.98
CA CYS A 68 1.98 3.11 -14.63
C CYS A 68 1.24 3.82 -13.50
N ILE A 69 1.91 4.01 -12.35
CA ILE A 69 1.33 4.70 -11.19
C ILE A 69 0.88 6.15 -11.51
N GLY A 70 1.58 6.82 -12.43
CA GLY A 70 1.33 8.20 -12.82
C GLY A 70 0.40 8.39 -14.02
N PHE A 71 -0.03 7.31 -14.70
CA PHE A 71 -0.90 7.45 -15.86
C PHE A 71 -2.23 8.09 -15.46
N ARG A 72 -2.58 9.21 -16.08
CA ARG A 72 -3.88 9.89 -15.93
C ARG A 72 -4.33 10.46 -17.26
N LYS A 73 -5.62 10.36 -17.55
CA LYS A 73 -6.29 11.14 -18.61
C LYS A 73 -6.72 12.49 -18.05
N ASN A 74 -6.98 13.47 -18.92
CA ASN A 74 -7.48 14.80 -18.50
C ASN A 74 -8.74 14.70 -17.64
N SER A 75 -9.64 13.75 -17.93
CA SER A 75 -10.87 13.53 -17.17
C SER A 75 -10.67 13.23 -15.69
N TRP A 76 -9.51 12.70 -15.27
CA TRP A 76 -9.22 12.46 -13.85
C TRP A 76 -9.10 13.76 -13.06
N PHE A 77 -8.75 14.86 -13.73
CA PHE A 77 -8.51 16.16 -13.10
C PHE A 77 -9.77 17.01 -12.92
N ASN A 78 -10.88 16.64 -13.57
CA ASN A 78 -12.14 17.40 -13.50
C ASN A 78 -12.65 17.62 -12.06
N LYS A 79 -12.28 16.74 -11.12
CA LYS A 79 -12.62 16.85 -9.69
C LYS A 79 -11.86 17.94 -8.92
N PHE A 80 -10.84 18.54 -9.52
CA PHE A 80 -10.00 19.57 -8.92
C PHE A 80 -10.26 20.97 -9.52
N GLY A 81 -11.27 21.09 -10.38
CA GLY A 81 -11.57 22.30 -11.12
C GLY A 81 -11.01 22.30 -12.55
N ASP A 82 -11.40 23.33 -13.30
CA ASP A 82 -10.99 23.53 -14.68
C ASP A 82 -9.65 24.29 -14.76
N ASN A 83 -9.01 24.24 -15.94
CA ASN A 83 -7.82 25.04 -16.28
C ASN A 83 -6.55 24.77 -15.45
N LEU A 84 -6.40 23.59 -14.86
CA LEU A 84 -5.14 23.20 -14.21
C LEU A 84 -3.97 23.19 -15.20
N THR A 85 -2.86 23.83 -14.80
CA THR A 85 -1.60 23.76 -15.53
C THR A 85 -1.02 22.34 -15.46
N LEU A 86 -0.05 22.04 -16.32
CA LEU A 86 0.63 20.75 -16.29
C LEU A 86 1.36 20.51 -14.97
N GLN A 87 1.92 21.57 -14.38
CA GLN A 87 2.59 21.53 -13.08
C GLN A 87 1.59 21.23 -11.96
N ASP A 88 0.43 21.90 -11.93
CA ASP A 88 -0.63 21.59 -10.96
C ASP A 88 -1.06 20.13 -11.07
N LYS A 89 -1.26 19.63 -12.30
CA LYS A 89 -1.63 18.24 -12.55
C LYS A 89 -0.57 17.27 -12.01
N LYS A 90 0.71 17.58 -12.20
CA LYS A 90 1.83 16.77 -11.70
C LYS A 90 1.82 16.71 -10.18
N GLU A 91 1.66 17.85 -9.51
CA GLU A 91 1.57 17.94 -8.05
C GLU A 91 0.39 17.13 -7.52
N LYS A 92 -0.81 17.26 -8.11
CA LYS A 92 -1.98 16.45 -7.70
C LYS A 92 -1.77 14.94 -7.84
N VAL A 93 -0.98 14.51 -8.81
CA VAL A 93 -0.67 13.08 -8.97
C VAL A 93 0.39 12.64 -7.96
N LEU A 94 1.41 13.46 -7.70
CA LEU A 94 2.42 13.18 -6.67
C LEU A 94 1.79 13.14 -5.27
N ASP A 95 0.86 14.05 -4.95
CA ASP A 95 0.08 14.02 -3.70
C ASP A 95 -0.74 12.73 -3.55
N SER A 96 -1.08 12.09 -4.67
CA SER A 96 -1.80 10.81 -4.68
C SER A 96 -0.88 9.59 -4.49
N PHE A 97 0.44 9.77 -4.48
CA PHE A 97 1.43 8.70 -4.25
C PHE A 97 1.61 8.42 -2.76
N LYS A 98 0.47 8.16 -2.12
CA LYS A 98 0.36 7.79 -0.71
C LYS A 98 -0.24 6.41 -0.59
N LEU A 99 0.40 5.59 0.22
CA LEU A 99 -0.01 4.22 0.44
C LEU A 99 -1.33 4.19 1.23
N ARG A 100 -2.35 3.55 0.66
CA ARG A 100 -3.63 3.32 1.34
C ARG A 100 -3.56 1.99 2.11
N TYR A 101 -3.52 2.04 3.43
CA TYR A 101 -3.45 0.84 4.28
C TYR A 101 -4.51 0.81 5.38
N MET A 102 -4.72 -0.39 5.92
CA MET A 102 -5.45 -0.61 7.17
C MET A 102 -4.45 -0.89 8.30
N LEU A 103 -4.66 -0.28 9.45
CA LEU A 103 -3.94 -0.58 10.69
C LEU A 103 -4.71 -1.64 11.48
N LEU A 104 -4.03 -2.69 11.89
CA LEU A 104 -4.50 -3.72 12.80
C LEU A 104 -3.61 -3.73 14.03
N MET A 105 -4.19 -3.60 15.22
CA MET A 105 -3.44 -3.58 16.47
C MET A 105 -3.88 -4.72 17.37
N ASP A 106 -2.91 -5.52 17.81
CA ASP A 106 -3.08 -6.50 18.86
C ASP A 106 -2.80 -5.82 20.21
N LEU A 107 -3.86 -5.50 20.97
CA LEU A 107 -3.74 -4.75 22.23
C LEU A 107 -3.23 -5.60 23.40
N LYS A 108 -2.72 -6.81 23.16
CA LYS A 108 -2.28 -7.72 24.22
C LYS A 108 -1.16 -7.13 25.07
N ARG A 109 -0.23 -6.39 24.46
CA ARG A 109 0.98 -5.85 25.10
C ARG A 109 0.94 -4.35 25.37
N PHE A 110 -0.06 -3.67 24.82
CA PHE A 110 -0.23 -2.23 25.01
C PHE A 110 -0.64 -1.89 26.44
N THR A 111 -0.08 -0.81 26.97
CA THR A 111 -0.63 -0.02 28.08
C THR A 111 -1.44 1.16 27.55
N THR A 112 -2.22 1.80 28.41
CA THR A 112 -2.93 3.06 28.09
C THR A 112 -1.96 4.12 27.55
N ASP A 113 -0.86 4.35 28.26
CA ASP A 113 0.13 5.37 27.90
C ASP A 113 0.77 5.07 26.54
N SER A 114 1.13 3.80 26.30
CA SER A 114 1.74 3.39 25.03
C SER A 114 0.78 3.51 23.85
N LEU A 115 -0.52 3.29 24.08
CA LEU A 115 -1.55 3.40 23.06
C LEU A 115 -1.84 4.87 22.74
N GLU A 116 -1.95 5.72 23.77
CA GLU A 116 -2.12 7.17 23.60
C GLU A 116 -0.93 7.79 22.85
N GLN A 117 0.29 7.40 23.23
CA GLN A 117 1.51 7.83 22.54
C GLN A 117 1.50 7.40 21.06
N LEU A 118 1.15 6.13 20.78
CA LEU A 118 1.04 5.65 19.41
C LEU A 118 0.02 6.49 18.60
N PHE A 119 -1.15 6.79 19.15
CA PHE A 119 -2.16 7.58 18.44
C PHE A 119 -1.75 9.03 18.22
N ASP A 120 -1.02 9.63 19.15
CA ASP A 120 -0.40 10.94 18.96
C ASP A 120 0.61 10.91 17.81
N ASP A 121 1.47 9.88 17.75
CA ASP A 121 2.45 9.72 16.67
C ASP A 121 1.79 9.44 15.31
N LEU A 122 0.79 8.57 15.26
CA LEU A 122 -0.02 8.31 14.07
C LEU A 122 -0.68 9.60 13.54
N SER A 123 -1.10 10.51 14.41
CA SER A 123 -1.74 11.77 14.02
C SER A 123 -0.80 12.73 13.28
N LYS A 124 0.51 12.60 13.53
CA LYS A 124 1.59 13.42 12.95
C LYS A 124 2.16 12.82 11.66
N MET A 125 1.84 11.57 11.34
CA MET A 125 2.31 10.91 10.12
C MET A 125 1.72 11.57 8.86
N ASP A 126 2.54 11.68 7.82
CA ASP A 126 2.09 12.18 6.51
C ASP A 126 1.17 11.17 5.78
N ILE A 127 1.36 9.87 6.07
CA ILE A 127 0.58 8.76 5.50
C ILE A 127 -0.19 8.05 6.64
N LYS A 128 -1.43 8.49 6.84
CA LYS A 128 -2.32 8.00 7.91
C LYS A 128 -3.06 6.71 7.50
N PRO A 129 -3.45 5.87 8.47
CA PRO A 129 -4.26 4.69 8.19
C PRO A 129 -5.62 5.08 7.61
N SER A 130 -6.11 4.32 6.64
CA SER A 130 -7.44 4.50 6.05
C SER A 130 -8.54 3.74 6.77
N LYS A 131 -8.16 2.84 7.70
CA LYS A 131 -9.04 2.12 8.61
C LYS A 131 -8.23 1.57 9.76
N ILE A 132 -8.82 1.51 10.95
CA ILE A 132 -8.18 0.95 12.14
C ILE A 132 -9.03 -0.21 12.67
N ILE A 133 -8.39 -1.33 13.00
CA ILE A 133 -9.01 -2.44 13.71
C ILE A 133 -8.18 -2.69 14.96
N LEU A 134 -8.82 -2.61 16.12
CA LEU A 134 -8.21 -2.90 17.40
C LEU A 134 -8.72 -4.25 17.89
N VAL A 135 -7.81 -5.16 18.23
CA VAL A 135 -8.13 -6.44 18.84
C VAL A 135 -7.83 -6.32 20.32
N ARG A 136 -8.89 -6.29 21.14
CA ARG A 136 -8.79 -6.31 22.61
C ARG A 136 -9.11 -7.69 23.15
N TYR A 137 -8.64 -7.96 24.35
CA TYR A 137 -8.90 -9.20 25.08
C TYR A 137 -9.83 -8.91 26.25
N ASN A 138 -10.66 -9.88 26.59
CA ASN A 138 -11.59 -9.78 27.70
C ASN A 138 -10.85 -9.95 29.05
N TYR A 139 -10.03 -8.96 29.41
CA TYR A 139 -9.40 -8.91 30.72
C TYR A 139 -10.41 -8.45 31.78
N ALA A 140 -10.28 -8.97 33.01
CA ALA A 140 -11.14 -8.61 34.13
C ALA A 140 -11.16 -7.10 34.43
N ASN A 141 -10.07 -6.39 34.10
CA ASN A 141 -9.88 -4.96 34.32
C ASN A 141 -10.45 -4.05 33.22
N LYS A 142 -10.93 -4.60 32.09
CA LYS A 142 -11.53 -3.86 30.96
C LYS A 142 -10.78 -2.59 30.53
N ILE A 143 -9.45 -2.57 30.63
CA ILE A 143 -8.63 -1.36 30.38
C ILE A 143 -8.97 -0.67 29.04
N PHE A 144 -9.16 -1.46 27.98
CA PHE A 144 -9.50 -0.97 26.65
C PHE A 144 -11.00 -1.14 26.36
N ASP A 145 -11.84 -0.47 27.14
CA ASP A 145 -13.27 -0.43 26.88
C ASP A 145 -13.60 0.40 25.61
N TYR A 146 -14.88 0.43 25.23
CA TYR A 146 -15.27 1.13 23.99
C TYR A 146 -15.12 2.65 24.12
N ASP A 147 -15.44 3.21 25.29
CA ASP A 147 -15.47 4.65 25.49
C ASP A 147 -14.05 5.22 25.53
N TYR A 148 -13.12 4.52 26.20
CA TYR A 148 -11.70 4.86 26.19
C TYR A 148 -11.11 4.87 24.76
N ILE A 149 -11.36 3.80 23.99
CA ILE A 149 -10.88 3.71 22.60
C ILE A 149 -11.49 4.81 21.71
N LYS A 150 -12.78 5.10 21.91
CA LYS A 150 -13.47 6.17 21.18
C LYS A 150 -12.86 7.53 21.48
N GLU A 151 -12.62 7.85 22.76
CA GLU A 151 -12.04 9.13 23.19
C GLU A 151 -10.67 9.36 22.55
N ILE A 152 -9.79 8.37 22.58
CA ILE A 152 -8.43 8.48 22.00
C ILE A 152 -8.50 8.69 20.48
N LEU A 153 -9.38 7.95 19.80
CA LEU A 153 -9.54 8.09 18.35
C LEU A 153 -10.09 9.46 17.97
N GLU A 154 -11.04 10.00 18.73
CA GLU A 154 -11.57 11.35 18.53
C GLU A 154 -10.48 12.42 18.78
N LYS A 155 -9.69 12.27 19.85
CA LYS A 155 -8.56 13.15 20.18
C LYS A 155 -7.47 13.14 19.10
N SER A 156 -7.16 11.96 18.55
CA SER A 156 -6.13 11.79 17.51
C SER A 156 -6.50 12.42 16.16
N ASN A 157 -7.79 12.69 15.92
CA ASN A 157 -8.32 13.26 14.68
C ASN A 157 -7.79 12.57 13.40
N LEU A 158 -7.67 11.24 13.42
CA LEU A 158 -7.19 10.47 12.26
C LEU A 158 -8.17 10.43 11.09
N GLY A 159 -9.44 10.78 11.32
CA GLY A 159 -10.45 10.94 10.26
C GLY A 159 -10.76 9.66 9.49
N CYS A 160 -10.51 8.47 10.07
CA CYS A 160 -10.73 7.19 9.42
C CYS A 160 -11.73 6.31 10.18
N ALA A 161 -12.32 5.34 9.46
CA ALA A 161 -13.22 4.37 10.07
C ALA A 161 -12.45 3.42 11.01
N TRP A 162 -13.05 3.07 12.14
CA TRP A 162 -12.43 2.17 13.10
C TRP A 162 -13.39 1.07 13.58
N ARG A 163 -12.83 -0.01 14.12
CA ARG A 163 -13.56 -1.10 14.74
C ARG A 163 -12.80 -1.62 15.94
N LEU A 164 -13.50 -1.82 17.05
CA LEU A 164 -13.02 -2.58 18.20
C LEU A 164 -13.56 -4.01 18.13
N GLN A 165 -12.65 -4.98 18.12
CA GLN A 165 -12.96 -6.41 18.14
C GLN A 165 -12.55 -6.99 19.50
N THR A 166 -13.48 -7.67 20.16
CA THR A 166 -13.22 -8.30 21.47
C THR A 166 -12.99 -9.79 21.28
N MET A 167 -11.85 -10.28 21.75
CA MET A 167 -11.58 -11.71 21.87
C MET A 167 -12.30 -12.26 23.10
N LEU A 168 -13.29 -13.12 22.85
CA LEU A 168 -14.07 -13.79 23.90
C LEU A 168 -13.48 -15.14 24.29
N ASP A 169 -12.81 -15.81 23.35
CA ASP A 169 -12.21 -17.12 23.51
C ASP A 169 -10.70 -17.00 23.32
N GLU A 170 -9.95 -17.15 24.41
CA GLU A 170 -8.49 -17.08 24.41
C GLU A 170 -7.83 -18.27 23.70
N SER A 171 -8.57 -19.35 23.44
CA SER A 171 -8.08 -20.47 22.64
C SER A 171 -7.91 -20.09 21.16
N VAL A 172 -8.62 -19.06 20.70
CA VAL A 172 -8.44 -18.51 19.36
C VAL A 172 -7.17 -17.66 19.33
N GLY A 173 -6.09 -18.23 18.81
CA GLY A 173 -4.83 -17.51 18.63
C GLY A 173 -4.96 -16.29 17.71
N ILE A 174 -4.14 -15.26 17.97
CA ILE A 174 -4.11 -14.01 17.21
C ILE A 174 -3.91 -14.22 15.70
N LYS A 175 -3.21 -15.29 15.28
CA LYS A 175 -3.04 -15.65 13.85
C LYS A 175 -4.36 -15.91 13.14
N SER A 176 -5.29 -16.60 13.80
CA SER A 176 -6.63 -16.85 13.26
C SER A 176 -7.42 -15.55 13.12
N VAL A 177 -7.26 -14.64 14.08
CA VAL A 177 -7.88 -13.30 14.06
C VAL A 177 -7.30 -12.46 12.92
N LEU A 178 -5.98 -12.43 12.78
CA LEU A 178 -5.26 -11.75 11.71
C LEU A 178 -5.73 -12.28 10.35
N SER A 179 -5.69 -13.60 10.15
CA SER A 179 -6.14 -14.23 8.90
C SER A 179 -7.60 -13.92 8.56
N HIS A 180 -8.51 -14.02 9.52
CA HIS A 180 -9.92 -13.67 9.32
C HIS A 180 -10.10 -12.20 8.99
N THR A 181 -9.37 -11.32 9.69
CA THR A 181 -9.39 -9.87 9.46
C THR A 181 -8.89 -9.52 8.06
N VAL A 182 -7.76 -10.10 7.65
CA VAL A 182 -7.19 -9.88 6.31
C VAL A 182 -8.15 -10.40 5.22
N SER A 183 -8.84 -11.52 5.49
CA SER A 183 -9.80 -12.15 4.57
C SER A 183 -11.10 -11.36 4.41
N ASN A 184 -11.58 -10.71 5.47
CA ASN A 184 -12.80 -9.89 5.42
C ASN A 184 -12.56 -8.46 4.89
N ASN A 185 -11.31 -8.01 4.83
CA ASN A 185 -10.94 -6.65 4.42
C ASN A 185 -10.20 -6.64 3.07
N GLN A 186 -10.73 -7.36 2.08
CA GLN A 186 -10.07 -7.56 0.77
C GLN A 186 -9.79 -6.27 -0.01
N ASN A 187 -10.57 -5.22 0.25
CA ASN A 187 -10.40 -3.90 -0.37
C ASN A 187 -9.13 -3.16 0.09
N TYR A 188 -8.49 -3.62 1.17
CA TYR A 188 -7.22 -3.08 1.64
C TYR A 188 -6.08 -3.98 1.13
N LYS A 189 -5.32 -3.46 0.15
CA LYS A 189 -4.17 -4.16 -0.42
C LYS A 189 -3.03 -4.29 0.58
N TYR A 190 -2.81 -3.25 1.37
CA TYR A 190 -1.72 -3.14 2.33
C TYR A 190 -2.27 -3.05 3.76
N MET A 191 -1.55 -3.66 4.69
CA MET A 191 -1.91 -3.68 6.10
C MET A 191 -0.68 -3.44 6.96
N LEU A 192 -0.82 -2.58 7.96
CA LEU A 192 0.14 -2.43 9.05
C LEU A 192 -0.40 -3.21 10.25
N TYR A 193 0.34 -4.20 10.71
CA TYR A 193 0.03 -4.94 11.93
C TYR A 193 1.01 -4.55 13.03
N LEU A 194 0.50 -4.12 14.19
CA LEU A 194 1.31 -3.75 15.36
C LEU A 194 0.97 -4.67 16.54
N THR A 195 1.99 -5.22 17.19
CA THR A 195 1.85 -6.05 18.39
C THR A 195 2.12 -5.31 19.70
N ASP A 196 2.73 -4.14 19.62
CA ASP A 196 3.12 -3.28 20.74
C ASP A 196 3.37 -1.85 20.22
N TYR A 197 3.67 -0.90 21.12
CA TYR A 197 4.13 0.43 20.74
C TYR A 197 5.48 0.37 20.04
N THR A 198 5.64 1.19 19.01
CA THR A 198 6.90 1.42 18.30
C THR A 198 6.94 2.84 17.76
N ASP A 199 8.07 3.50 17.93
CA ASP A 199 8.37 4.80 17.30
C ASP A 199 8.71 4.65 15.80
N LYS A 200 8.90 3.42 15.31
CA LYS A 200 9.24 3.08 13.92
C LYS A 200 8.04 2.92 12.99
N ALA A 201 6.81 3.10 13.47
CA ALA A 201 5.61 2.95 12.63
C ALA A 201 5.64 3.86 11.40
N ASN A 202 6.07 5.11 11.55
CA ASN A 202 6.21 6.06 10.44
C ASN A 202 7.29 5.61 9.43
N ASP A 203 8.42 5.14 9.93
CA ASP A 203 9.54 4.70 9.09
C ASP A 203 9.14 3.46 8.25
N ILE A 204 8.42 2.51 8.86
CA ILE A 204 7.87 1.33 8.17
C ILE A 204 6.92 1.75 7.04
N VAL A 205 5.98 2.66 7.31
CA VAL A 205 5.00 3.12 6.32
C VAL A 205 5.69 3.90 5.19
N ASN A 206 6.62 4.80 5.52
CA ASN A 206 7.34 5.59 4.52
C ASN A 206 8.23 4.71 3.66
N LYS A 207 8.92 3.72 4.24
CA LYS A 207 9.72 2.77 3.46
C LYS A 207 8.85 1.97 2.50
N ALA A 208 7.69 1.48 2.95
CA ALA A 208 6.74 0.78 2.09
C ALA A 208 6.20 1.70 0.98
N ASN A 209 5.90 2.96 1.28
CA ASN A 209 5.45 3.95 0.29
C ASN A 209 6.52 4.20 -0.78
N ASP A 210 7.77 4.42 -0.35
CA ASP A 210 8.91 4.65 -1.24
C ASP A 210 9.16 3.45 -2.14
N LEU A 211 9.15 2.22 -1.61
CA LEU A 211 9.31 1.02 -2.43
C LEU A 211 8.29 0.98 -3.59
N ILE A 212 7.03 1.34 -3.33
CA ILE A 212 5.98 1.32 -4.35
C ILE A 212 6.08 2.50 -5.32
N PHE A 213 6.17 3.73 -4.82
CA PHE A 213 6.00 4.93 -5.64
C PHE A 213 7.33 5.55 -6.09
N LYS A 214 8.37 5.44 -5.26
CA LYS A 214 9.71 5.95 -5.54
C LYS A 214 10.65 4.90 -6.12
N ASP A 215 10.50 3.63 -5.83
CA ASP A 215 11.40 2.60 -6.38
C ASP A 215 10.71 1.79 -7.50
N LEU A 216 9.39 1.90 -7.65
CA LEU A 216 8.57 1.11 -8.59
C LEU A 216 8.69 -0.41 -8.38
N GLU A 217 8.95 -0.78 -7.13
CA GLU A 217 9.14 -2.15 -6.67
C GLU A 217 7.89 -2.68 -5.96
N SER A 218 7.97 -3.93 -5.52
CA SER A 218 6.98 -4.57 -4.65
C SER A 218 7.69 -5.09 -3.41
N PHE A 219 6.98 -5.11 -2.30
CA PHE A 219 7.45 -5.72 -1.06
C PHE A 219 6.48 -6.80 -0.61
N THR A 220 6.99 -7.80 0.12
CA THR A 220 6.16 -8.81 0.78
C THR A 220 5.81 -8.36 2.19
N VAL A 221 6.85 -8.09 2.99
CA VAL A 221 6.77 -7.53 4.34
C VAL A 221 7.85 -6.46 4.51
N VAL A 222 7.50 -5.33 5.12
CA VAL A 222 8.42 -4.31 5.63
C VAL A 222 8.25 -4.28 7.15
N SER A 223 9.35 -4.33 7.89
CA SER A 223 9.37 -4.29 9.35
C SER A 223 10.62 -3.58 9.84
N ASP A 224 10.69 -3.26 11.12
CA ASP A 224 11.91 -2.81 11.78
C ASP A 224 12.65 -3.99 12.44
N GLU A 225 13.81 -3.72 13.05
CA GLU A 225 14.61 -4.76 13.71
C GLU A 225 13.93 -5.33 14.97
N SER A 226 12.98 -4.60 15.57
CA SER A 226 12.24 -5.07 16.74
C SER A 226 11.14 -6.08 16.39
N TYR A 227 10.72 -6.14 15.13
CA TYR A 227 9.59 -6.96 14.67
C TYR A 227 8.31 -6.68 15.48
N ILE A 228 8.07 -5.42 15.84
CA ILE A 228 6.82 -4.98 16.49
C ILE A 228 5.78 -4.58 15.45
N GLY A 229 6.24 -3.99 14.33
CA GLY A 229 5.39 -3.52 13.25
C GLY A 229 5.66 -4.21 11.92
N TYR A 230 4.59 -4.61 11.23
CA TYR A 230 4.65 -5.35 9.97
C TYR A 230 3.75 -4.69 8.93
N MET A 231 4.33 -4.06 7.92
CA MET A 231 3.61 -3.61 6.73
C MET A 231 3.68 -4.69 5.66
N PHE A 232 2.55 -5.24 5.23
CA PHE A 232 2.52 -6.38 4.31
C PHE A 232 1.39 -6.32 3.28
N LEU A 233 1.54 -7.13 2.23
CA LEU A 233 0.52 -7.34 1.21
C LEU A 233 -0.55 -8.31 1.70
N GLY A 234 -1.77 -7.82 1.92
CA GLY A 234 -2.89 -8.65 2.40
C GLY A 234 -3.25 -9.79 1.45
N LEU A 235 -3.10 -9.60 0.13
CA LEU A 235 -3.33 -10.67 -0.86
C LEU A 235 -2.31 -11.81 -0.72
N MET A 236 -1.03 -11.48 -0.56
CA MET A 236 0.03 -12.48 -0.38
C MET A 236 -0.14 -13.24 0.92
N TYR A 237 -0.46 -12.52 2.01
CA TYR A 237 -0.76 -13.13 3.30
C TYR A 237 -1.89 -14.16 3.18
N ARG A 238 -3.02 -13.80 2.56
CA ARG A 238 -4.14 -14.73 2.35
C ARG A 238 -3.74 -15.93 1.51
N TYR A 239 -3.03 -15.70 0.41
CA TYR A 239 -2.63 -16.77 -0.49
C TYR A 239 -1.75 -17.79 0.24
N ILE A 240 -0.72 -17.34 0.96
CA ILE A 240 0.22 -18.21 1.67
C ILE A 240 -0.46 -18.91 2.86
N TRP A 241 -1.28 -18.18 3.62
CA TRP A 241 -2.07 -18.78 4.70
C TRP A 241 -3.03 -19.85 4.18
N PHE A 242 -3.68 -19.61 3.05
CA PHE A 242 -4.64 -20.55 2.46
C PHE A 242 -3.95 -21.81 1.92
N THR A 243 -2.85 -21.65 1.18
CA THR A 243 -2.17 -22.77 0.50
C THR A 243 -1.27 -23.59 1.42
N SER A 244 -0.60 -22.94 2.36
CA SER A 244 0.51 -23.55 3.12
C SER A 244 0.27 -23.55 4.63
N LYS A 245 -0.73 -22.82 5.14
CA LYS A 245 -0.96 -22.61 6.58
C LYS A 245 0.25 -22.00 7.31
N ILE A 246 1.14 -21.36 6.57
CA ILE A 246 2.31 -20.65 7.08
C ILE A 246 1.91 -19.21 7.40
N ASP A 247 2.38 -18.71 8.54
CA ASP A 247 2.25 -17.29 8.87
C ASP A 247 3.39 -16.52 8.20
N LEU A 248 3.02 -15.68 7.23
CA LEU A 248 3.96 -14.85 6.48
C LEU A 248 4.84 -13.98 7.39
N LEU A 249 4.32 -13.60 8.56
CA LEU A 249 4.99 -12.69 9.48
C LEU A 249 6.03 -13.40 10.38
N GLU A 250 6.18 -14.71 10.25
CA GLU A 250 7.24 -15.47 10.95
C GLU A 250 8.45 -15.75 10.04
N GLU A 251 8.29 -15.59 8.72
CA GLU A 251 9.30 -15.90 7.70
C GLU A 251 10.26 -14.72 7.48
N LYS A 252 11.17 -14.48 8.43
CA LYS A 252 12.05 -13.28 8.44
C LYS A 252 12.92 -13.10 7.19
N ASN A 253 13.18 -14.14 6.42
CA ASN A 253 13.96 -14.10 5.19
C ASN A 253 13.29 -13.31 4.05
N ILE A 254 11.97 -13.06 4.11
CA ILE A 254 11.24 -12.30 3.08
C ILE A 254 11.06 -10.82 3.44
N PHE A 255 11.66 -10.38 4.54
CA PHE A 255 11.45 -9.06 5.11
C PHE A 255 12.40 -8.04 4.49
N THR A 256 11.88 -6.87 4.19
CA THR A 256 12.68 -5.66 4.02
C THR A 256 12.75 -4.94 5.35
N ILE A 257 13.95 -4.87 5.94
CA ILE A 257 14.16 -4.26 7.26
C ILE A 257 14.45 -2.76 7.10
N VAL A 258 13.71 -1.94 7.86
CA VAL A 258 14.00 -0.53 8.06
C VAL A 258 15.03 -0.41 9.18
N LYS A 259 16.10 0.34 8.92
CA LYS A 259 17.14 0.68 9.90
C LYS A 259 16.75 1.95 10.64
#